data_AF-A0A8J5M4T9-F1
#
_entry.id   AF-A0A8J5M4T9-F1
#
_cell.length_a   1.000
_cell.length_b   1.000
_cell.length_c   1.000
_cell.angle_alpha   90.00
_cell.angle_beta   90.00
_cell.angle_gamma   90.00
#
_symmetry.space_group_name_H-M   'P 1'
#
loop_
_entity.id
_entity.type
_entity.pdbx_description
1 polymer ?
#
loop_
_entity_poly.entity_id
_entity_poly.type
_entity_poly.pdbx_seq_one_letter_code
_entity_poly.pdbx_strand_id
1 'polypeptide(L)' 'MHEPVLLLWVDVSGHWCKDVLSFARVIDVELMEVPPGYTYVCQPADVDWNRPLKERLRKQWQVEHELSHIGKR' A
#
# COMPACT_ATOMS: atom_id res chain seq x y z
N MET A 1 -10.51 -21.61 -19.39
CA MET A 1 -11.13 -20.77 -18.35
C MET A 1 -9.98 -20.26 -17.49
N HIS A 2 -9.77 -18.95 -17.40
CA HIS A 2 -8.76 -18.40 -16.49
C HIS A 2 -9.29 -18.47 -15.06
N GLU A 3 -8.40 -18.56 -14.09
CA GLU A 3 -8.76 -18.45 -12.68
C GLU A 3 -9.27 -17.03 -12.39
N PRO A 4 -10.34 -16.86 -11.60
CA PRO A 4 -10.86 -15.56 -11.25
C PRO A 4 -9.80 -14.78 -10.45
N VAL A 5 -9.61 -13.51 -10.80
CA VAL A 5 -8.66 -12.63 -10.12
C VAL A 5 -9.40 -11.75 -9.13
N LEU A 6 -8.99 -11.78 -7.86
CA LEU A 6 -9.47 -10.88 -6.82
C LEU A 6 -8.42 -9.81 -6.51
N LEU A 7 -8.81 -8.54 -6.61
CA LEU A 7 -7.99 -7.41 -6.22
C LEU A 7 -8.53 -6.80 -4.91
N LEU A 8 -7.77 -6.98 -3.82
CA LEU A 8 -7.98 -6.21 -2.59
C LEU A 8 -7.29 -4.84 -2.70
N TRP A 9 -8.02 -3.77 -2.44
CA TRP A 9 -7.45 -2.43 -2.40
C TRP A 9 -8.19 -1.45 -1.51
N VAL A 10 -7.59 -0.29 -1.29
CA VAL A 10 -8.03 0.70 -0.30
C VAL A 10 -9.21 1.53 -0.79
N ASP A 11 -10.01 2.01 0.16
CA ASP A 11 -11.08 2.98 -0.09
C ASP A 11 -10.52 4.38 -0.40
N VAL A 12 -10.18 4.59 -1.66
CA VAL A 12 -9.79 5.88 -2.21
C VAL A 12 -10.74 6.19 -3.36
N SER A 13 -11.25 7.42 -3.41
CA SER A 13 -12.28 7.83 -4.38
C SER A 13 -11.90 7.55 -5.84
N GLY A 14 -10.60 7.60 -6.17
CA GLY A 14 -10.09 7.26 -7.49
C GLY A 14 -10.22 5.77 -7.87
N HIS A 15 -10.17 4.85 -6.90
CA HIS A 15 -10.30 3.41 -7.14
C HIS A 15 -11.74 2.99 -7.46
N TRP A 16 -12.71 3.74 -6.97
CA TRP A 16 -14.13 3.40 -7.10
C TRP A 16 -14.86 4.23 -8.16
N CYS A 17 -14.13 4.92 -9.02
CA CYS A 17 -14.75 5.69 -10.10
C CYS A 17 -15.32 4.75 -11.19
N LYS A 18 -16.30 5.26 -11.94
CA LYS A 18 -17.05 4.47 -12.92
C LYS A 18 -16.15 3.79 -13.95
N ASP A 19 -15.14 4.50 -14.46
CA ASP A 19 -14.25 3.99 -15.49
C ASP A 19 -13.43 2.80 -15.00
N VAL A 20 -12.98 2.86 -13.75
CA VAL A 20 -12.23 1.78 -13.10
C VAL A 20 -13.11 0.56 -12.87
N LEU A 21 -14.33 0.75 -12.35
CA LEU A 21 -15.30 -0.34 -12.15
C LEU A 21 -15.75 -1.00 -13.47
N SER A 22 -15.89 -0.20 -14.53
CA SER A 22 -16.21 -0.69 -15.87
C SER A 22 -15.05 -1.48 -16.44
N PHE A 23 -13.80 -1.00 -16.28
CA PHE A 23 -12.63 -1.69 -16.79
C PHE A 23 -12.35 -3.00 -16.06
N ALA A 24 -12.49 -3.04 -14.74
CA ALA A 24 -12.34 -4.28 -13.95
C ALA A 24 -13.24 -5.42 -14.45
N ARG A 25 -14.49 -5.09 -14.81
CA ARG A 25 -15.43 -6.03 -15.44
C ARG A 25 -14.99 -6.51 -16.82
N VAL A 26 -14.36 -5.65 -17.62
CA VAL A 26 -13.84 -6.02 -18.96
C VAL A 26 -12.70 -7.03 -18.85
N ILE A 27 -11.89 -6.92 -17.80
CA ILE A 27 -10.72 -7.79 -17.57
C ILE A 27 -10.99 -8.94 -16.61
N ASP A 28 -12.25 -9.17 -16.21
CA ASP A 28 -12.67 -10.24 -15.30
C ASP A 28 -11.93 -10.23 -13.94
N VAL A 29 -11.78 -9.02 -13.37
CA VAL A 29 -11.20 -8.80 -12.04
C VAL A 29 -12.30 -8.40 -11.06
N GLU A 30 -12.44 -9.18 -9.99
CA GLU A 30 -13.31 -8.87 -8.86
C GLU A 30 -12.60 -7.89 -7.92
N LEU A 31 -13.29 -6.84 -7.49
CA LEU A 31 -12.73 -5.81 -6.61
C LEU A 31 -13.28 -5.98 -5.20
N MET A 32 -12.40 -5.99 -4.20
CA MET A 32 -12.78 -6.02 -2.79
C MET A 32 -12.12 -4.88 -2.02
N GLU A 33 -12.94 -4.17 -1.25
CA GLU A 33 -12.48 -3.09 -0.38
C GLU A 33 -11.85 -3.65 0.89
N VAL A 34 -10.71 -3.07 1.29
CA VAL A 34 -10.16 -3.27 2.64
C VAL A 34 -10.91 -2.35 3.61
N PRO A 35 -11.44 -2.84 4.75
CA PRO A 35 -12.19 -2.03 5.70
C PRO A 35 -11.48 -0.72 6.06
N PRO A 36 -12.17 0.43 6.00
CA PRO A 36 -11.59 1.73 6.31
C PRO A 36 -10.94 1.74 7.69
N GLY A 37 -9.74 2.31 7.78
CA GLY A 37 -8.97 2.37 9.02
C GLY A 37 -8.22 1.08 9.38
N TYR A 38 -8.39 -0.02 8.66
CA TYR A 38 -7.70 -1.29 8.92
C TYR A 38 -6.65 -1.65 7.87
N THR A 39 -6.30 -0.76 6.94
CA THR A 39 -5.34 -1.07 5.85
C THR A 39 -3.99 -1.54 6.40
N TYR A 40 -3.51 -0.95 7.50
CA TYR A 40 -2.24 -1.29 8.13
C TYR A 40 -2.14 -2.73 8.68
N VAL A 41 -3.28 -3.45 8.80
CA VAL A 41 -3.34 -4.86 9.23
C VAL A 41 -3.98 -5.78 8.19
N CYS A 42 -4.93 -5.28 7.40
CA CYS A 42 -5.71 -6.06 6.46
C CYS A 42 -5.22 -5.98 5.01
N GLN A 43 -4.38 -4.99 4.66
CA GLN A 43 -3.84 -4.86 3.32
C GLN A 43 -2.46 -5.53 3.24
N PRO A 44 -2.29 -6.63 2.47
CA PRO A 44 -1.02 -7.35 2.39
C PRO A 44 0.14 -6.46 1.92
N ALA A 45 -0.10 -5.58 0.95
CA ALA A 45 0.92 -4.64 0.49
C ALA A 45 1.43 -3.69 1.61
N ASP A 46 0.56 -3.30 2.54
CA ASP A 46 0.97 -2.47 3.68
C ASP A 46 1.79 -3.26 4.70
N VAL A 47 1.35 -4.48 5.01
CA VAL A 47 1.96 -5.34 6.03
C VAL A 47 3.29 -5.94 5.55
N ASP A 48 3.32 -6.47 4.33
CA ASP A 48 4.44 -7.28 3.84
C ASP A 48 5.48 -6.45 3.08
N TRP A 49 5.09 -5.36 2.43
CA TRP A 49 6.02 -4.54 1.63
C TRP A 49 6.28 -3.18 2.27
N ASN A 50 5.24 -2.39 2.52
CA ASN A 50 5.42 -1.01 2.96
C ASN A 50 5.99 -0.93 4.37
N ARG A 51 5.55 -1.80 5.29
CA ARG A 51 6.08 -1.82 6.66
C ARG A 51 7.60 -2.07 6.69
N PRO A 52 8.16 -3.18 6.17
CA PRO A 52 9.61 -3.39 6.22
C PRO A 52 10.39 -2.33 5.45
N LEU A 53 9.84 -1.80 4.35
CA LEU A 53 10.45 -0.67 3.64
C LEU A 53 10.54 0.58 4.54
N LYS A 54 9.42 0.99 5.16
CA LYS A 54 9.34 2.16 6.05
C LYS A 54 10.23 1.99 7.28
N GLU A 55 10.33 0.77 7.84
CA GLU A 55 11.23 0.47 8.96
C GLU A 55 12.71 0.66 8.57
N ARG A 56 13.13 0.20 7.38
CA ARG A 56 14.50 0.40 6.87
C ARG A 56 14.81 1.87 6.62
N LEU A 57 13.91 2.59 5.96
CA LEU A 57 14.06 4.02 5.71
C LEU A 57 14.16 4.81 7.02
N ARG A 58 13.37 4.45 8.03
CA ARG A 58 13.45 5.07 9.36
C ARG A 58 14.81 4.86 10.03
N LYS A 59 15.37 3.65 9.97
CA LYS A 59 16.71 3.36 10.52
C LYS A 59 17.79 4.20 9.83
N GLN A 60 17.73 4.28 8.50
CA GLN A 60 18.68 5.09 7.73
C GLN A 60 18.57 6.58 8.09
N TRP A 61 17.35 7.11 8.16
CA TRP A 61 17.09 8.49 8.56
C TRP A 61 17.66 8.82 9.94
N GLN A 62 17.54 7.91 10.91
CA GLN A 62 18.09 8.08 12.26
C GLN A 62 19.62 8.18 12.24
N VAL A 63 20.29 7.29 11.49
CA VAL A 63 21.75 7.32 11.34
C VAL A 63 22.22 8.63 10.71
N GLU A 64 21.58 9.06 9.62
CA GLU A 64 21.90 10.34 8.95
C GLU A 64 21.69 11.53 9.89
N HIS A 65 20.60 11.53 10.67
CA HIS A 65 20.36 12.56 11.67
C HIS A 65 21.44 12.57 12.76
N GLU A 66 21.83 11.43 13.32
CA GLU A 66 22.86 11.34 14.36
C GLU A 66 24.23 11.83 13.84
N LEU A 67 24.62 11.42 12.64
CA LEU A 67 25.87 11.87 12.00
C LEU A 67 25.88 13.38 11.76
N SER A 68 24.74 13.98 11.38
CA SER A 68 24.62 15.43 11.20
C SER A 68 24.82 16.24 12.50
N HIS A 69 24.64 15.62 13.66
CA HIS A 69 24.85 16.26 14.97
C HIS A 69 26.27 16.05 15.52
N ILE A 70 26.99 15.02 15.04
CA ILE A 70 28.39 14.77 15.43
C ILE A 70 29.34 15.74 14.71
N GLY A 71 29.07 16.07 13.43
CA GLY A 71 29.90 17.02 12.66
C GLY A 71 29.72 18.51 13.01
N LYS A 72 28.92 18.84 14.03
CA LYS A 72 28.62 20.22 14.48
C LYS A 72 29.16 20.54 15.87
N ARG A 73 29.91 19.63 16.51
CA ARG A 73 30.63 19.89 17.77
C ARG A 73 32.09 20.22 17.52
#